data_AF-A0A8D5ZIA0-F1
#
_entry.id   AF-A0A8D5ZIA0-F1
#
_cell.length_a   1.000
_cell.length_b   1.000
_cell.length_c   1.000
_cell.angle_alpha   90.00
_cell.angle_beta   90.00
_cell.angle_gamma   90.00
#
_symmetry.space_group_name_H-M   'P 1'
#
loop_
_entity.id
_entity.type
_entity.pdbx_description
1 polymer ?
#
loop_
_entity_poly.entity_id
_entity_poly.type
_entity_poly.pdbx_seq_one_letter_code
_entity_poly.pdbx_strand_id
1 'polypeptide(L)'
;MEFKGILIEEQELLRKGKLNDEYKKKLEREGFKIVKKKGNENVITTFEDDKITLVCDKEEIIFRLLLLSSTITRIIITDKMTTVVIFSGRRSITQSFKITRQTSLEGLRKSYIASKSSQDFLQKYLTFLSENNDDAVIGWLKEFMKNKS
;
A
#
# COMPACT_ATOMS: atom_id res chain seq x y z
N MET A 1 -4.38 10.31 12.33
CA MET A 1 -4.95 10.37 10.96
C MET A 1 -6.36 9.80 11.03
N GLU A 2 -7.36 10.43 10.42
CA GLU A 2 -8.80 10.15 10.69
C GLU A 2 -9.36 8.89 9.99
N PHE A 3 -8.68 8.39 8.95
CA PHE A 3 -9.07 7.22 8.18
C PHE A 3 -8.08 6.07 8.40
N LYS A 4 -8.59 4.85 8.60
CA LYS A 4 -7.78 3.66 8.94
C LYS A 4 -7.22 2.91 7.72
N GLY A 5 -7.65 3.27 6.51
CA GLY A 5 -7.31 2.59 5.26
C GLY A 5 -6.90 3.57 4.15
N ILE A 6 -6.88 3.08 2.93
CA ILE A 6 -6.70 3.81 1.67
C ILE A 6 -8.06 4.16 1.06
N LEU A 7 -9.02 3.23 1.09
CA LEU A 7 -10.37 3.43 0.58
C LEU A 7 -11.20 4.28 1.54
N ILE A 8 -11.81 5.33 1.02
CA ILE A 8 -12.76 6.18 1.73
C ILE A 8 -14.08 6.16 0.96
N GLU A 9 -15.17 5.80 1.64
CA GLU A 9 -16.49 5.88 1.01
C GLU A 9 -17.00 7.31 0.98
N GLU A 10 -17.66 7.73 -0.10
CA GLU A 10 -18.24 9.09 -0.20
C GLU A 10 -19.23 9.38 0.95
N GLN A 11 -19.97 8.36 1.40
CA GLN A 11 -20.86 8.49 2.56
C GLN A 11 -20.12 8.80 3.86
N GLU A 12 -18.89 8.29 4.03
CA GLU A 12 -18.07 8.59 5.20
C GLU A 12 -17.64 10.07 5.21
N LEU A 13 -17.27 10.61 4.05
CA LEU A 13 -16.94 12.03 3.88
C LEU A 13 -18.15 12.94 4.15
N LEU A 14 -19.33 12.54 3.66
CA LEU A 14 -20.59 13.24 3.91
C LEU A 14 -20.91 13.29 5.41
N ARG A 15 -20.84 12.16 6.11
CA ARG A 15 -21.09 12.08 7.56
C ARG A 15 -20.14 12.94 8.38
N LYS A 16 -18.90 13.11 7.91
CA LYS A 16 -17.87 13.95 8.55
C LYS A 16 -17.98 15.43 8.17
N GLY A 17 -18.92 15.82 7.29
CA GLY A 17 -19.07 17.19 6.79
C GLY A 17 -17.91 17.65 5.90
N LYS A 18 -17.14 16.72 5.31
CA LYS A 18 -15.92 17.00 4.53
C LYS A 18 -16.06 16.73 3.04
N LEU A 19 -17.28 16.81 2.50
CA LEU A 19 -17.54 16.59 1.08
C LEU A 19 -17.41 17.90 0.28
N ASN A 20 -16.20 18.47 0.24
CA ASN A 20 -15.87 19.53 -0.71
C ASN A 20 -14.72 19.11 -1.63
N ASP A 21 -14.65 19.71 -2.82
CA ASP A 21 -13.70 19.30 -3.85
C ASP A 21 -12.24 19.49 -3.43
N GLU A 22 -11.95 20.52 -2.64
CA GLU A 22 -10.59 20.80 -2.16
C GLU A 22 -10.10 19.69 -1.22
N TYR A 23 -10.95 19.25 -0.30
CA TYR A 23 -10.62 18.18 0.63
C TYR A 23 -10.47 16.83 -0.08
N LYS A 24 -11.33 16.54 -1.08
CA LYS A 24 -11.17 15.35 -1.93
C LYS A 24 -9.82 15.34 -2.64
N LYS A 25 -9.46 16.46 -3.30
CA LYS A 25 -8.17 16.61 -3.98
C LYS A 25 -6.99 16.47 -3.02
N LYS A 26 -7.12 16.96 -1.79
CA LYS A 26 -6.09 16.78 -0.75
C LYS A 26 -5.91 15.30 -0.40
N LEU A 27 -7.00 14.58 -0.15
CA LEU A 27 -6.96 13.15 0.17
C LEU A 27 -6.36 12.33 -0.98
N GLU A 28 -6.72 12.63 -2.23
CA GLU A 28 -6.16 11.96 -3.40
C GLU A 28 -4.65 12.22 -3.55
N ARG A 29 -4.18 13.46 -3.30
CA ARG A 29 -2.74 13.78 -3.25
C ARG A 29 -1.99 13.05 -2.14
N GLU A 30 -2.68 12.73 -1.04
CA GLU A 30 -2.14 11.91 0.07
C GLU A 30 -2.28 10.40 -0.19
N GLY A 31 -2.84 10.00 -1.34
CA GLY A 31 -2.97 8.61 -1.76
C GLY A 31 -4.16 7.89 -1.14
N PHE A 32 -5.20 8.60 -0.73
CA PHE A 32 -6.48 7.95 -0.45
C PHE A 32 -7.28 7.81 -1.74
N LYS A 33 -8.09 6.74 -1.81
CA LYS A 33 -8.98 6.49 -2.93
C LYS A 33 -10.43 6.65 -2.47
N ILE A 34 -11.10 7.63 -3.05
CA ILE A 34 -12.51 7.87 -2.78
C ILE A 34 -13.34 6.95 -3.68
N VAL A 35 -14.25 6.19 -3.08
CA VAL A 35 -15.14 5.26 -3.78
C VAL A 35 -16.58 5.48 -3.36
N LYS A 36 -17.55 5.17 -4.23
CA LYS A 36 -18.97 5.23 -3.86
C LYS A 36 -19.31 4.21 -2.76
N LYS A 37 -18.77 3.00 -2.90
CA LYS A 37 -18.92 1.88 -1.99
C LYS A 37 -17.73 0.94 -2.15
N LYS A 38 -17.20 0.39 -1.05
CA LYS A 38 -16.12 -0.60 -1.09
C LYS A 38 -16.64 -1.93 -1.64
N GLY A 39 -16.01 -2.41 -2.72
CA GLY A 39 -16.25 -3.73 -3.31
C GLY A 39 -15.13 -4.73 -3.02
N ASN A 40 -15.20 -5.93 -3.60
CA ASN A 40 -14.10 -6.91 -3.49
C ASN A 40 -12.92 -6.61 -4.44
N GLU A 41 -13.11 -5.65 -5.35
CA GLU A 41 -12.09 -5.18 -6.27
C GLU A 41 -12.26 -3.68 -6.51
N ASN A 42 -11.52 -2.89 -5.74
CA ASN A 42 -11.49 -1.43 -5.85
C ASN A 42 -10.18 -1.03 -6.52
N VAL A 43 -10.27 -0.33 -7.66
CA VAL A 43 -9.11 0.21 -8.35
C VAL A 43 -8.51 1.35 -7.54
N ILE A 44 -7.25 1.20 -7.13
CA ILE A 44 -6.47 2.26 -6.49
C ILE A 44 -5.86 3.15 -7.57
N THR A 45 -5.06 2.56 -8.44
CA THR A 45 -4.40 3.24 -9.57
C THR A 45 -4.13 2.27 -10.73
N THR A 46 -3.96 2.81 -11.92
CA THR A 46 -3.45 2.10 -13.10
C THR A 46 -2.16 2.77 -13.51
N PHE A 47 -1.08 2.00 -13.56
CA PHE A 47 0.24 2.48 -13.98
C PHE A 47 0.24 2.65 -15.51
N GLU A 48 0.59 3.83 -15.97
CA GLU A 48 0.40 4.20 -17.38
C GLU A 48 1.37 3.47 -18.32
N ASP A 49 2.59 3.23 -17.85
CA ASP A 49 3.70 2.69 -18.65
C ASP A 49 3.50 1.22 -19.02
N ASP A 50 2.89 0.43 -18.13
CA ASP A 50 2.73 -1.02 -18.29
C ASP A 50 1.27 -1.50 -18.22
N LYS A 51 0.33 -0.56 -18.05
CA LYS A 51 -1.13 -0.81 -17.94
C LYS A 51 -1.51 -1.78 -16.82
N ILE A 52 -0.64 -1.95 -15.83
CA ILE A 52 -0.90 -2.79 -14.66
C ILE A 52 -1.77 -2.01 -13.68
N THR A 53 -2.78 -2.67 -13.12
CA THR A 53 -3.72 -2.03 -12.19
C THR A 53 -3.47 -2.53 -10.78
N LEU A 54 -3.31 -1.60 -9.84
CA LEU A 54 -3.32 -1.88 -8.41
C LEU A 54 -4.76 -1.84 -7.88
N VAL A 55 -5.22 -2.95 -7.32
CA VAL A 55 -6.56 -3.08 -6.75
C VAL A 55 -6.50 -3.57 -5.30
N CYS A 56 -7.58 -3.40 -4.54
CA CYS A 56 -7.74 -3.99 -3.21
C CYS A 56 -9.17 -4.47 -2.93
N ASP A 57 -9.31 -5.36 -1.95
CA ASP A 57 -10.59 -5.78 -1.38
C ASP A 57 -11.20 -4.72 -0.45
N LYS A 58 -12.42 -4.97 0.04
CA LYS A 58 -13.16 -4.01 0.89
C LYS A 58 -12.53 -3.86 2.28
N GLU A 59 -11.92 -4.93 2.79
CA GLU A 59 -11.20 -4.95 4.06
C GLU A 59 -9.82 -4.30 3.95
N GLU A 60 -9.33 -4.09 2.74
CA GLU A 60 -8.01 -3.54 2.44
C GLU A 60 -6.91 -4.40 3.09
N ILE A 61 -7.11 -5.72 3.06
CA ILE A 61 -6.15 -6.72 3.53
C ILE A 61 -5.37 -7.24 2.33
N ILE A 62 -6.04 -7.48 1.20
CA ILE A 62 -5.43 -8.02 -0.01
C ILE A 62 -5.39 -6.95 -1.09
N PHE A 63 -4.16 -6.59 -1.48
CA PHE A 63 -3.89 -5.78 -2.65
C PHE A 63 -3.31 -6.65 -3.76
N ARG A 64 -3.63 -6.33 -5.02
CA ARG A 64 -3.20 -7.09 -6.18
C ARG A 64 -2.73 -6.16 -7.28
N LEU A 65 -1.61 -6.51 -7.91
CA LEU A 65 -1.25 -5.98 -9.22
C LEU A 65 -1.80 -6.91 -10.29
N LEU A 66 -2.61 -6.36 -11.19
CA LEU A 66 -3.31 -7.08 -12.25
C LEU A 66 -2.76 -6.68 -13.62
N LEU A 67 -2.34 -7.67 -14.39
CA LEU A 67 -2.08 -7.55 -15.82
C LEU A 67 -3.16 -8.36 -16.57
N LEU A 68 -4.02 -7.70 -17.34
CA LEU A 68 -5.11 -8.37 -18.07
C LEU A 68 -5.94 -9.33 -17.17
N SER A 69 -6.29 -8.87 -15.96
CA SER A 69 -6.99 -9.66 -14.91
C SER A 69 -6.17 -10.76 -14.23
N SER A 70 -4.96 -11.07 -14.71
CA SER A 70 -4.04 -12.00 -14.04
C SER A 70 -3.33 -11.32 -12.88
N THR A 71 -3.34 -11.93 -11.70
CA THR A 71 -2.58 -11.42 -10.56
C THR A 71 -1.10 -11.73 -10.74
N ILE A 72 -0.29 -10.69 -10.92
CA ILE A 72 1.18 -10.81 -11.02
C ILE A 72 1.88 -10.53 -9.69
N THR A 73 1.21 -9.85 -8.77
CA THR A 73 1.69 -9.66 -7.40
C THR A 73 0.52 -9.57 -6.45
N ARG A 74 0.65 -10.17 -5.28
CA ARG A 74 -0.29 -10.06 -4.16
C ARG A 74 0.43 -9.47 -2.96
N ILE A 75 -0.15 -8.45 -2.34
CA ILE A 75 0.32 -7.85 -1.10
C ILE A 75 -0.75 -8.10 -0.05
N ILE A 76 -0.38 -8.73 1.07
CA ILE A 76 -1.28 -9.09 2.16
C ILE A 76 -0.85 -8.27 3.37
N ILE A 77 -1.71 -7.39 3.85
CA ILE A 77 -1.44 -6.48 4.98
C ILE A 77 -2.33 -6.87 6.17
N THR A 78 -1.70 -7.45 7.19
CA THR A 78 -2.33 -7.76 8.48
C THR A 78 -1.92 -6.72 9.52
N ASP A 79 -2.45 -6.81 10.75
CA ASP A 79 -2.15 -5.85 11.81
C ASP A 79 -0.65 -5.75 12.15
N LYS A 80 0.10 -6.85 12.04
CA LYS A 80 1.51 -6.96 12.48
C LYS A 80 2.49 -7.35 11.38
N MET A 81 2.00 -7.73 10.21
CA MET A 81 2.83 -8.28 9.15
C MET A 81 2.30 -7.91 7.78
N THR A 82 3.22 -7.60 6.88
CA THR A 82 2.95 -7.46 5.45
C THR A 82 3.71 -8.51 4.67
N THR A 83 3.02 -9.23 3.80
CA THR A 83 3.61 -10.25 2.92
C THR A 83 3.39 -9.86 1.47
N VAL A 84 4.46 -9.86 0.67
CA VAL A 84 4.45 -9.61 -0.76
C VAL A 84 4.79 -10.90 -1.50
N VAL A 85 3.89 -11.33 -2.40
CA VAL A 85 4.04 -12.53 -3.23
C VAL A 85 4.09 -12.09 -4.69
N ILE A 86 5.24 -12.24 -5.35
CA ILE A 86 5.46 -11.89 -6.76
C ILE A 86 5.43 -13.18 -7.59
N PHE A 87 4.56 -13.24 -8.58
CA PHE A 87 4.42 -14.38 -9.49
C PHE A 87 5.28 -14.17 -10.74
N SER A 88 6.20 -15.10 -10.99
CA SER A 88 7.10 -15.10 -12.16
C SER A 88 7.02 -16.45 -12.87
N GLY A 89 6.11 -16.54 -13.85
CA GLY A 89 5.83 -17.78 -14.57
C GLY A 89 5.35 -18.89 -13.63
N ARG A 90 6.16 -19.95 -13.49
CA ARG A 90 5.86 -21.11 -12.60
C ARG A 90 6.39 -20.95 -11.18
N ARG A 91 7.12 -19.86 -10.88
CA ARG A 91 7.73 -19.61 -9.58
C ARG A 91 7.04 -18.43 -8.89
N SER A 92 7.05 -18.45 -7.56
CA SER A 92 6.62 -17.32 -6.75
C SER A 92 7.73 -16.94 -5.77
N ILE A 93 8.02 -15.65 -5.66
CA ILE A 93 8.91 -15.08 -4.64
C ILE A 93 8.02 -14.51 -3.53
N THR A 94 8.24 -14.94 -2.30
CA THR A 94 7.49 -14.47 -1.13
C THR A 94 8.45 -13.74 -0.18
N GLN A 95 8.09 -12.52 0.21
CA GLN A 95 8.81 -11.72 1.19
C GLN A 95 7.85 -11.28 2.27
N SER A 96 8.23 -11.43 3.54
CA SER A 96 7.39 -11.03 4.69
C SER A 96 8.15 -10.06 5.58
N PHE A 97 7.43 -9.05 6.06
CA PHE A 97 7.98 -7.95 6.83
C PHE A 97 7.14 -7.79 8.10
N LYS A 98 7.78 -7.79 9.28
CA LYS A 98 7.14 -7.42 10.54
C LYS A 98 6.98 -5.91 10.58
N ILE A 99 5.79 -5.43 10.28
CA ILE A 99 5.49 -4.01 10.15
C ILE A 99 4.01 -3.82 10.47
N THR A 100 3.68 -2.71 11.13
CA THR A 100 2.27 -2.43 11.46
C THR A 100 1.46 -2.16 10.19
N ARG A 101 0.17 -2.52 10.22
CA ARG A 101 -0.77 -2.21 9.13
C ARG A 101 -0.76 -0.74 8.72
N GLN A 102 -0.75 0.17 9.70
CA GLN A 102 -0.77 1.61 9.44
C GLN A 102 0.48 2.07 8.68
N THR A 103 1.67 1.68 9.15
CA THR A 103 2.93 2.02 8.48
C THR A 103 3.00 1.41 7.09
N SER A 104 2.54 0.17 6.92
CA SER A 104 2.53 -0.50 5.62
C SER A 104 1.60 0.18 4.60
N LEU A 105 0.41 0.60 5.02
CA LEU A 105 -0.53 1.33 4.16
C LEU A 105 -0.01 2.73 3.82
N GLU A 106 0.68 3.40 4.74
CA GLU A 106 1.36 4.67 4.45
C GLU A 106 2.45 4.49 3.37
N GLY A 107 3.30 3.48 3.53
CA GLY A 107 4.30 3.12 2.53
C GLY A 107 3.67 2.84 1.17
N LEU A 108 2.59 2.04 1.15
CA LEU A 108 1.89 1.69 -0.08
C LEU A 108 1.39 2.95 -0.81
N ARG A 109 0.77 3.89 -0.09
CA ARG A 109 0.31 5.18 -0.63
C ARG A 109 1.45 5.99 -1.22
N LYS A 110 2.52 6.21 -0.45
CA LYS A 110 3.69 6.98 -0.90
C LYS A 110 4.30 6.35 -2.16
N SER A 111 4.42 5.03 -2.19
CA SER A 111 5.02 4.31 -3.30
C SER A 111 4.20 4.43 -4.58
N TYR A 112 2.89 4.18 -4.56
CA TYR A 112 2.13 4.21 -5.82
C TYR A 112 1.93 5.61 -6.38
N ILE A 113 1.83 6.65 -5.52
CA ILE A 113 1.73 8.05 -5.97
C ILE A 113 3.01 8.48 -6.69
N ALA A 114 4.15 8.05 -6.18
CA ALA A 114 5.46 8.43 -6.71
C ALA A 114 5.91 7.59 -7.91
N SER A 115 5.09 6.65 -8.40
CA SER A 115 5.51 5.66 -9.40
C SER A 115 4.72 5.76 -10.70
N LYS A 116 5.43 5.63 -11.83
CA LYS A 116 4.83 5.63 -13.17
C LYS A 116 4.55 4.22 -13.70
N SER A 117 5.35 3.25 -13.27
CA SER A 117 5.23 1.83 -13.62
C SER A 117 5.02 0.97 -12.36
N SER A 118 4.46 -0.23 -12.55
CA SER A 118 4.27 -1.19 -11.47
C SER A 118 5.59 -1.73 -10.90
N GLN A 119 6.63 -1.82 -11.74
CA GLN A 119 7.96 -2.25 -11.30
C GLN A 119 8.60 -1.22 -10.37
N ASP A 120 8.54 0.07 -10.73
CA ASP A 120 9.02 1.17 -9.90
C ASP A 120 8.25 1.24 -8.57
N PHE A 121 6.92 1.07 -8.64
CA PHE A 121 6.08 0.94 -7.45
C PHE A 121 6.54 -0.20 -6.53
N LEU A 122 6.71 -1.41 -7.06
CA LEU A 122 7.11 -2.57 -6.27
C LEU A 122 8.49 -2.37 -5.65
N GLN A 123 9.45 -1.82 -6.40
CA GLN A 123 10.78 -1.54 -5.89
C GLN A 123 10.72 -0.55 -4.73
N LYS A 124 10.07 0.60 -4.92
CA LYS A 124 9.91 1.63 -3.86
C LYS A 124 9.20 1.07 -2.63
N TYR A 125 8.15 0.27 -2.84
CA TYR A 125 7.38 -0.29 -1.73
C TYR A 125 8.16 -1.35 -0.96
N LEU A 126 8.86 -2.26 -1.65
CA LEU A 126 9.73 -3.25 -1.00
C LEU A 126 10.86 -2.58 -0.23
N THR A 127 11.50 -1.54 -0.77
CA THR A 127 12.49 -0.74 -0.05
C THR A 127 11.89 -0.14 1.21
N PHE A 128 10.72 0.50 1.12
CA PHE A 128 10.04 1.07 2.29
C PHE A 128 9.76 0.00 3.37
N LEU A 129 9.25 -1.18 2.98
CA LEU A 129 9.00 -2.27 3.93
C LEU A 129 10.31 -2.79 4.56
N SER A 130 11.39 -2.87 3.79
CA SER A 130 12.69 -3.30 4.29
C SER A 130 13.32 -2.31 5.26
N GLU A 131 13.12 -1.01 5.07
CA GLU A 131 13.65 0.03 5.96
C GLU A 131 12.83 0.20 7.25
N ASN A 132 11.55 -0.19 7.22
CA ASN A 132 10.60 0.03 8.31
C ASN A 132 10.12 -1.28 8.98
N ASN A 133 10.79 -2.42 8.72
CA ASN A 133 10.46 -3.64 9.44
C ASN A 133 11.15 -3.69 10.81
N ASP A 134 10.45 -4.26 11.80
CA ASP A 134 10.90 -4.29 13.19
C ASP A 134 12.28 -4.96 13.36
N ASP A 135 12.58 -5.99 12.58
CA ASP A 135 13.87 -6.69 12.68
C ASP A 135 15.04 -5.78 12.23
N ALA A 136 14.86 -4.99 11.17
CA ALA A 136 15.83 -3.99 10.72
C ALA A 136 15.96 -2.83 11.72
N VAL A 137 14.85 -2.32 12.26
CA VAL A 137 14.84 -1.25 13.27
C VAL A 137 15.55 -1.71 14.54
N ILE A 138 15.28 -2.93 15.02
CA ILE A 138 15.96 -3.52 16.17
C ILE A 138 17.45 -3.69 15.89
N GLY A 139 17.83 -4.12 14.69
CA GLY A 139 19.23 -4.20 14.26
C GLY A 139 19.94 -2.86 14.36
N TRP A 140 19.36 -1.82 13.76
CA TRP A 140 19.89 -0.46 13.79
C TRP A 140 20.02 0.09 15.21
N LEU A 141 19.00 -0.11 16.07
CA LEU A 141 19.05 0.32 17.48
C LEU A 141 20.21 -0.33 18.24
N LYS A 142 20.47 -1.62 18.01
CA LYS A 142 21.60 -2.32 18.63
C LYS A 142 22.94 -1.73 18.20
N GLU A 143 23.12 -1.41 16.91
CA GLU A 143 24.35 -0.79 16.40
C GLU A 143 24.54 0.63 16.94
N PHE A 144 23.47 1.43 16.93
CA PHE A 144 23.49 2.79 17.46
C PHE A 144 23.91 2.83 18.93
N MET A 145 23.38 1.92 19.76
CA MET A 145 23.73 1.83 21.18
C MET A 145 25.20 1.42 21.39
N LYS A 146 25.76 0.57 20.52
CA LYS A 146 27.19 0.19 20.58
C LYS A 146 28.13 1.34 20.26
N ASN A 147 27.78 2.17 19.27
CA ASN A 147 28.63 3.28 18.81
C ASN A 147 28.55 4.54 19.70
N LYS A 148 27.65 4.55 20.69
CA LYS A 148 27.54 5.61 21.71
C LYS A 148 28.30 5.31 23.00
N SER A 149 28.85 4.10 23.13
CA SER A 149 29.72 3.68 24.24
C SER A 149 31.18 3.96 23.89
#